data_AF-A0A611JTE9-F1
#
_entry.id   AF-A0A611JTE9-F1
#
_cell.length_a   1.000
_cell.length_b   1.000
_cell.length_c   1.000
_cell.angle_alpha   90.00
_cell.angle_beta   90.00
_cell.angle_gamma   90.00
#
_symmetry.space_group_name_H-M   'P 1'
#
loop_
_entity.id
_entity.type
_entity.pdbx_description
1 polymer ?
#
loop_
_entity_poly.entity_id
_entity_poly.type
_entity_poly.pdbx_seq_one_letter_code
_entity_poly.pdbx_strand_id
1 'polypeptide(L)'
;PLVTPTSQIVGTQAVLNVLTGERYKTIAKETAGILKGEYGHTPVPVNAALQARVLEGGAPVTCRPADLLKPELAELEADVRRQAQEKGIQLAGNAIDDVLTVALFPQIGLKFLENRHNPAAFEPVPQAEAAQPVAKAEKPAASG
;
A
#
# COMPACT_ATOMS: atom_id res chain seq x y z
N PRO A 1 5.81 16.07 9.19
CA PRO A 1 4.57 16.58 8.55
C PRO A 1 3.52 15.47 8.51
N LEU A 2 2.22 15.79 8.58
CA LEU A 2 1.14 14.79 8.44
C LEU A 2 0.60 14.84 7.01
N VAL A 3 1.32 14.21 6.09
CA VAL A 3 1.00 14.14 4.66
C VAL A 3 1.15 12.71 4.17
N THR A 4 0.52 12.33 3.07
CA THR A 4 0.73 10.99 2.49
C THR A 4 2.21 10.78 2.15
N PRO A 5 2.85 9.64 2.51
CA PRO A 5 2.28 8.48 3.21
C PRO A 5 2.27 8.58 4.75
N THR A 6 3.05 9.50 5.33
CA THR A 6 3.28 9.62 6.79
C THR A 6 2.02 9.83 7.65
N SER A 7 1.00 10.52 7.16
CA SER A 7 -0.28 10.72 7.89
C SER A 7 -0.99 9.39 8.14
N GLN A 8 -1.01 8.49 7.15
CA GLN A 8 -1.60 7.17 7.28
C GLN A 8 -0.79 6.30 8.24
N ILE A 9 0.54 6.37 8.20
CA ILE A 9 1.42 5.60 9.11
C ILE A 9 1.14 5.98 10.56
N VAL A 10 1.09 7.29 10.86
CA VAL A 10 0.79 7.79 12.20
C VAL A 10 -0.63 7.41 12.62
N GLY A 11 -1.62 7.57 11.72
CA GLY A 11 -3.01 7.22 11.98
C GLY A 11 -3.19 5.74 12.32
N THR A 12 -2.65 4.83 11.49
CA THR A 12 -2.73 3.38 11.70
C THR A 12 -2.07 2.97 13.01
N GLN A 13 -0.86 3.48 13.32
CA GLN A 13 -0.20 3.16 14.57
C GLN A 13 -0.98 3.68 15.80
N ALA A 14 -1.59 4.86 15.71
CA ALA A 14 -2.42 5.40 16.77
C ALA A 14 -3.66 4.54 17.02
N VAL A 15 -4.34 4.11 15.95
CA VAL A 15 -5.47 3.18 16.03
C VAL A 15 -5.05 1.86 16.70
N LEU A 16 -3.92 1.28 16.28
CA LEU A 16 -3.40 0.05 16.90
C LEU A 16 -3.17 0.24 18.39
N ASN A 17 -2.51 1.32 18.81
CA ASN A 17 -2.24 1.60 20.23
C ASN A 17 -3.52 1.67 21.08
N VAL A 18 -4.60 2.22 20.53
CA VAL A 18 -5.90 2.32 21.21
C VAL A 18 -6.56 0.95 21.28
N LEU A 19 -6.66 0.25 20.16
CA LEU A 19 -7.32 -1.06 20.08
C LEU A 19 -6.60 -2.13 20.92
N THR A 20 -5.28 -2.06 21.03
CA THR A 20 -4.50 -3.01 21.84
C THR A 20 -4.50 -2.66 23.33
N GLY A 21 -4.98 -1.49 23.73
CA GLY A 21 -4.99 -1.01 25.12
C GLY A 21 -3.60 -0.69 25.70
N GLU A 22 -2.55 -0.77 24.87
CA GLU A 22 -1.15 -0.60 25.27
C GLU A 22 -0.37 0.05 24.12
N ARG A 23 0.30 1.16 24.41
CA ARG A 23 1.04 1.94 23.40
C ARG A 23 2.20 1.15 22.84
N TYR A 24 2.24 1.01 21.52
CA TYR A 24 3.29 0.33 20.77
C TYR A 24 3.48 -1.13 21.18
N LYS A 25 2.46 -1.79 21.74
CA LYS A 25 2.49 -3.24 21.97
C LYS A 25 2.88 -3.97 20.68
N THR A 26 2.20 -3.63 19.59
CA THR A 26 2.58 -3.95 18.22
C THR A 26 3.04 -2.69 17.50
N ILE A 27 4.20 -2.75 16.85
CA ILE A 27 4.69 -1.68 15.98
C ILE A 27 4.37 -2.07 14.55
N ALA A 28 3.60 -1.24 13.85
CA ALA A 28 3.27 -1.47 12.44
C ALA A 28 4.54 -1.44 11.59
N LYS A 29 4.55 -2.18 10.48
CA LYS A 29 5.71 -2.31 9.59
C LYS A 29 6.22 -0.95 9.12
N GLU A 30 5.31 -0.07 8.70
CA GLU A 30 5.63 1.25 8.18
C GLU A 30 6.15 2.19 9.28
N THR A 31 5.63 2.08 10.50
CA THR A 31 6.16 2.80 11.68
C THR A 31 7.59 2.36 11.98
N ALA A 32 7.84 1.05 11.93
CA ALA A 32 9.19 0.50 12.09
C ALA A 32 10.11 1.02 10.98
N GLY A 33 9.65 1.12 9.73
CA GLY A 33 10.42 1.69 8.64
C GLY A 33 10.81 3.16 8.86
N ILE A 34 9.90 4.00 9.39
CA ILE A 34 10.25 5.38 9.78
C ILE A 34 11.35 5.38 10.85
N LEU A 35 11.20 4.55 11.89
CA LEU A 35 12.17 4.43 12.97
C LEU A 35 13.53 3.91 12.49
N LYS A 36 13.54 3.04 11.48
CA LYS A 36 14.75 2.51 10.83
C LYS A 36 15.38 3.49 9.83
N GLY A 37 14.71 4.59 9.48
CA GLY A 37 15.19 5.55 8.47
C GLY A 37 14.89 5.16 7.02
N GLU A 38 14.08 4.12 6.80
CA GLU A 38 13.73 3.59 5.46
C GLU A 38 12.89 4.57 4.63
N TYR A 39 12.27 5.57 5.28
CA TYR A 39 11.52 6.65 4.63
C TYR A 39 12.33 7.96 4.53
N GLY A 40 13.60 7.95 4.94
CA GLY A 40 14.46 9.12 5.02
C GLY A 40 14.51 9.76 6.40
N HIS A 41 15.02 11.00 6.47
CA HIS A 41 15.28 11.67 7.74
C HIS A 41 14.03 12.33 8.31
N THR A 42 13.77 12.11 9.60
CA THR A 42 12.72 12.85 10.32
C THR A 42 13.20 14.26 10.66
N PRO A 43 12.31 15.27 10.76
CA PRO A 43 12.71 16.65 11.08
C PRO A 43 13.41 16.80 12.44
N VAL A 44 13.15 15.87 13.35
CA VAL A 44 13.76 15.77 14.69
C VAL A 44 14.07 14.30 14.98
N PRO A 45 14.99 13.99 15.90
CA PRO A 45 15.26 12.62 16.31
C PRO A 45 14.00 11.88 16.76
N VAL A 46 13.89 10.61 16.36
CA VAL A 46 12.81 9.73 16.81
C VAL A 46 13.03 9.27 18.26
N ASN A 47 12.02 8.64 18.85
CA ASN A 47 12.16 8.07 20.19
C ASN A 47 13.21 6.94 20.21
N ALA A 48 14.28 7.12 20.99
CA ALA A 48 15.41 6.21 21.03
C ALA A 48 15.06 4.78 21.46
N ALA A 49 14.15 4.61 22.43
CA ALA A 49 13.76 3.28 22.91
C ALA A 49 12.97 2.50 21.85
N LEU A 50 12.03 3.16 21.16
CA LEU A 50 11.28 2.56 20.06
C LEU A 50 12.18 2.25 18.86
N GLN A 51 13.12 3.15 18.54
CA GLN A 51 14.09 2.95 17.47
C GLN A 51 15.00 1.75 17.77
N ALA A 52 15.59 1.69 18.96
CA ALA A 52 16.42 0.55 19.37
C ALA A 52 15.65 -0.78 19.29
N ARG A 53 14.37 -0.78 19.70
CA ARG A 53 13.51 -1.97 19.65
C ARG A 53 13.30 -2.47 18.22
N VAL A 54 13.10 -1.60 17.23
CA VAL A 54 12.89 -2.05 15.84
C VAL A 54 14.19 -2.33 15.09
N LEU A 55 15.31 -1.76 15.55
CA LEU A 55 16.62 -1.99 14.95
C LEU A 55 17.22 -3.35 15.34
N GLU A 56 16.82 -3.90 16.51
CA GLU A 56 17.28 -5.22 16.97
C GLU A 56 18.82 -5.36 16.97
N GLY A 57 19.52 -4.29 17.36
CA GLY A 57 20.99 -4.22 17.38
C GLY A 57 21.63 -3.74 16.07
N GLY A 58 20.83 -3.51 15.02
CA GLY A 58 21.29 -2.88 13.78
C GLY A 58 21.45 -1.36 13.87
N ALA A 59 21.92 -0.76 12.78
CA ALA A 59 22.03 0.68 12.62
C ALA A 59 20.89 1.24 11.74
N PRO A 60 20.40 2.46 11.99
CA PRO A 60 19.40 3.08 11.12
C PRO A 60 20.00 3.46 9.76
N VAL A 61 19.16 3.45 8.74
CA VAL A 61 19.47 4.01 7.42
C VAL A 61 19.65 5.51 7.54
N THR A 62 20.78 6.01 7.05
CA THR A 62 21.16 7.44 7.12
C THR A 62 21.39 8.09 5.76
N CYS A 63 21.45 7.30 4.68
CA CYS A 63 21.53 7.79 3.30
C CYS A 63 20.13 8.02 2.69
N ARG A 64 20.07 8.44 1.42
CA ARG A 64 18.82 8.46 0.66
C ARG A 64 18.39 7.00 0.43
N PRO A 65 17.18 6.57 0.85
CA PRO A 65 16.78 5.16 0.79
C PRO A 65 16.87 4.51 -0.60
N ALA A 66 16.63 5.29 -1.67
CA ALA A 66 16.73 4.81 -3.05
C ALA A 66 18.16 4.40 -3.46
N ASP A 67 19.20 4.86 -2.75
CA ASP A 67 20.59 4.46 -3.02
C ASP A 67 20.85 2.98 -2.67
N LEU A 68 19.95 2.37 -1.88
CA LEU A 68 20.01 0.96 -1.50
C LEU A 68 19.20 0.05 -2.45
N LEU A 69 18.44 0.62 -3.38
CA LEU A 69 17.63 -0.12 -4.34
C LEU A 69 18.45 -0.46 -5.59
N LYS A 70 18.29 -1.69 -6.08
CA LYS A 70 18.87 -2.09 -7.37
C LYS A 70 17.94 -1.64 -8.51
N PRO A 71 18.46 -1.31 -9.69
CA PRO A 71 17.63 -1.10 -10.88
C PRO A 71 16.82 -2.38 -11.20
N GLU A 72 15.50 -2.24 -11.32
CA GLU A 72 14.56 -3.38 -11.44
C GLU A 72 13.84 -3.44 -12.79
N LEU A 73 13.98 -2.43 -13.65
CA LEU A 73 13.16 -2.32 -14.87
C LEU A 73 13.31 -3.52 -15.82
N ALA A 74 14.54 -3.99 -16.05
CA ALA A 74 14.79 -5.11 -16.96
C ALA A 74 14.19 -6.43 -16.44
N GLU A 75 14.19 -6.64 -15.13
CA GLU A 75 13.58 -7.79 -14.48
C GLU A 75 12.05 -7.73 -14.57
N LEU A 76 11.47 -6.56 -14.28
CA LEU A 76 10.04 -6.31 -14.38
C LEU A 76 9.53 -6.48 -15.82
N GLU A 77 10.27 -6.00 -16.82
CA GLU A 77 9.93 -6.20 -18.23
C GLU A 77 9.87 -7.69 -18.59
N ALA A 78 10.87 -8.47 -18.17
CA ALA A 78 10.93 -9.90 -18.43
C ALA A 78 9.76 -10.65 -17.74
N ASP A 79 9.49 -10.32 -16.49
CA ASP A 79 8.43 -10.94 -15.70
C ASP A 79 7.03 -10.62 -16.24
N VAL A 80 6.76 -9.36 -16.60
CA VAL A 80 5.47 -8.96 -17.18
C VAL A 80 5.26 -9.62 -18.53
N ARG A 81 6.29 -9.72 -19.38
CA ARG A 81 6.20 -10.45 -20.66
C ARG A 81 5.92 -11.93 -20.44
N ARG A 82 6.60 -12.57 -19.48
CA ARG A 82 6.34 -13.98 -19.12
C ARG A 82 4.90 -14.17 -18.65
N GLN A 83 4.45 -13.37 -17.69
CA GLN A 83 3.09 -13.44 -17.15
C GLN A 83 2.03 -13.20 -18.23
N ALA A 84 2.29 -12.26 -19.15
CA ALA A 84 1.39 -11.99 -20.27
C ALA A 84 1.28 -13.17 -21.23
N GLN A 85 2.39 -13.84 -21.55
CA GLN A 85 2.39 -15.05 -22.36
C GLN A 85 1.65 -16.21 -21.68
N GLU A 86 1.94 -16.47 -20.40
CA GLU A 86 1.32 -17.55 -19.62
C GLU A 86 -0.20 -17.37 -19.48
N LYS A 87 -0.67 -16.13 -19.37
CA LYS A 87 -2.07 -15.79 -19.14
C LYS A 87 -2.83 -15.33 -20.39
N GLY A 88 -2.16 -15.30 -21.55
CA GLY A 88 -2.77 -14.83 -22.81
C GLY A 88 -3.17 -13.35 -22.79
N ILE A 89 -2.46 -12.52 -22.02
CA ILE A 89 -2.72 -11.08 -21.90
C ILE A 89 -2.12 -10.36 -23.10
N GLN A 90 -2.94 -9.59 -23.81
CA GLN A 90 -2.46 -8.69 -24.84
C GLN A 90 -1.91 -7.41 -24.20
N LEU A 91 -0.58 -7.26 -24.24
CA LEU A 91 0.08 -6.01 -23.84
C LEU A 91 -0.21 -4.88 -24.84
N ALA A 92 -0.13 -3.64 -24.35
CA ALA A 92 -0.27 -2.44 -25.15
C ALA A 92 0.83 -2.36 -26.22
N GLY A 93 0.58 -1.56 -27.29
CA GLY A 93 1.57 -1.33 -28.34
C GLY A 93 2.90 -0.78 -27.79
N ASN A 94 2.82 0.03 -26.73
CA ASN A 94 3.96 0.46 -25.93
C ASN A 94 4.01 -0.35 -24.62
N ALA A 95 4.53 -1.57 -24.67
CA ALA A 95 4.49 -2.52 -23.55
C ALA A 95 5.12 -2.00 -22.23
N ILE A 96 5.99 -0.99 -22.30
CA ILE A 96 6.57 -0.36 -21.11
C ILE A 96 5.51 0.28 -20.20
N ASP A 97 4.40 0.77 -20.75
CA ASP A 97 3.33 1.38 -19.94
C ASP A 97 2.62 0.32 -19.08
N ASP A 98 2.51 -0.90 -19.59
CA ASP A 98 1.96 -2.05 -18.86
C ASP A 98 2.94 -2.54 -17.81
N VAL A 99 4.24 -2.52 -18.13
CA VAL A 99 5.31 -2.84 -17.17
C VAL A 99 5.29 -1.85 -16.00
N LEU A 100 5.18 -0.55 -16.28
CA LEU A 100 5.08 0.48 -15.25
C LEU A 100 3.79 0.37 -14.43
N THR A 101 2.67 -0.01 -15.07
CA THR A 101 1.41 -0.28 -14.36
C THR A 101 1.56 -1.41 -13.35
N VAL A 102 2.20 -2.52 -13.75
CA VAL A 102 2.47 -3.65 -12.85
C VAL A 102 3.55 -3.31 -11.83
N ALA A 103 4.56 -2.51 -12.17
CA ALA A 103 5.59 -2.06 -11.21
C ALA A 103 4.97 -1.25 -10.07
N LEU A 104 4.07 -0.32 -10.39
CA LEU A 104 3.39 0.52 -9.39
C LEU A 104 2.34 -0.27 -8.60
N PHE A 105 1.68 -1.24 -9.23
CA PHE A 105 0.61 -2.04 -8.64
C PHE A 105 0.69 -3.51 -9.06
N PRO A 106 1.55 -4.36 -8.46
CA PRO A 106 1.84 -5.69 -9.00
C PRO A 106 0.62 -6.58 -9.24
N GLN A 107 -0.18 -6.82 -8.19
CA GLN A 107 -1.34 -7.70 -8.28
C GLN A 107 -2.54 -7.00 -8.96
N ILE A 108 -2.80 -5.74 -8.61
CA ILE A 108 -3.95 -4.98 -9.13
C ILE A 108 -3.74 -4.64 -10.61
N GLY A 109 -2.54 -4.19 -10.96
CA GLY A 109 -2.13 -3.91 -12.33
C GLY A 109 -2.24 -5.15 -13.21
N LEU A 110 -1.71 -6.30 -12.77
CA LEU A 110 -1.85 -7.55 -13.54
C LEU A 110 -3.32 -7.95 -13.72
N LYS A 111 -4.12 -7.90 -12.65
CA LYS A 111 -5.56 -8.19 -12.73
C LYS A 111 -6.29 -7.21 -13.66
N PHE A 112 -5.89 -5.95 -13.68
CA PHE A 112 -6.39 -4.96 -14.64
C PHE A 112 -6.02 -5.34 -16.07
N LEU A 113 -4.76 -5.74 -16.34
CA LEU A 113 -4.32 -6.16 -17.68
C LEU A 113 -5.10 -7.38 -18.18
N GLU A 114 -5.32 -8.38 -17.32
CA GLU A 114 -6.15 -9.56 -17.63
C GLU A 114 -7.58 -9.19 -18.05
N ASN A 115 -8.11 -8.10 -17.52
CA ASN A 115 -9.49 -7.68 -17.72
C ASN A 115 -9.63 -6.41 -18.58
N ARG A 116 -8.54 -5.88 -19.15
CA ARG A 116 -8.52 -4.57 -19.83
C ARG A 116 -9.63 -4.37 -20.86
N HIS A 117 -10.00 -5.44 -21.57
CA HIS A 117 -11.02 -5.44 -22.61
C HIS A 117 -12.32 -6.13 -22.18
N ASN A 118 -12.53 -6.31 -20.88
CA ASN A 118 -13.70 -6.93 -20.27
C ASN A 118 -14.46 -5.92 -19.40
N PRO A 119 -15.43 -5.17 -19.95
CA PRO A 119 -16.21 -4.19 -19.19
C PRO A 119 -16.94 -4.80 -17.98
N ALA A 120 -17.32 -6.08 -18.04
CA ALA A 120 -18.05 -6.76 -16.96
C ALA A 120 -17.18 -7.04 -15.71
N ALA A 121 -15.85 -6.92 -15.82
CA ALA A 121 -14.93 -7.05 -14.69
C ALA A 121 -14.78 -5.77 -13.86
N PHE A 122 -15.32 -4.65 -14.33
CA PHE A 122 -15.23 -3.35 -13.67
C PHE A 122 -16.59 -2.88 -13.19
N GLU A 123 -16.58 -1.96 -12.21
CA GLU A 123 -17.80 -1.31 -11.77
C GLU A 123 -18.46 -0.56 -12.94
N PRO A 124 -19.80 -0.57 -13.04
CA PRO A 124 -20.49 0.19 -14.06
C PRO A 124 -20.16 1.68 -13.91
N VAL A 125 -20.13 2.39 -15.04
CA VAL A 125 -19.92 3.84 -15.04
C VAL A 125 -20.92 4.48 -14.06
N PRO A 126 -20.47 5.31 -13.10
CA PRO A 126 -21.37 5.98 -12.17
C PRO A 126 -22.46 6.72 -12.94
N GLN A 127 -23.72 6.29 -12.78
CA GLN A 127 -24.87 6.97 -13.35
C GLN A 127 -25.31 8.08 -12.37
N ALA A 128 -25.64 9.26 -12.90
CA ALA A 128 -25.99 10.44 -12.10
C ALA A 128 -27.41 10.40 -11.45
N GLU A 129 -28.09 9.25 -11.45
CA GLU A 129 -29.44 9.05 -10.91
C GLU A 129 -29.44 7.78 -10.04
N ALA A 130 -29.89 7.71 -8.79
CA ALA A 130 -30.29 8.70 -7.80
C ALA A 130 -29.84 8.12 -6.45
N ALA A 131 -29.35 8.95 -5.53
CA ALA A 131 -29.12 8.52 -4.15
C ALA A 131 -30.45 8.10 -3.52
N GLN A 132 -30.80 6.82 -3.61
CA GLN A 132 -31.90 6.27 -2.84
C GLN A 132 -31.46 6.25 -1.37
N PRO A 133 -32.25 6.84 -0.45
CA PRO A 133 -31.93 6.77 0.97
C PRO A 133 -31.90 5.30 1.39
N VAL A 134 -30.77 4.83 1.91
CA VAL A 134 -30.71 3.53 2.57
C VAL A 134 -31.67 3.60 3.75
N ALA A 135 -32.76 2.82 3.68
CA ALA A 135 -33.70 2.70 4.78
C ALA A 135 -32.93 2.35 6.05
N LYS A 136 -33.12 3.13 7.12
CA LYS A 136 -32.54 2.83 8.43
C LYS A 136 -32.92 1.40 8.81
N ALA A 137 -31.93 0.53 8.98
CA ALA A 137 -32.15 -0.75 9.62
C ALA A 137 -32.64 -0.48 11.05
N GLU A 138 -33.91 -0.79 11.31
CA GLU A 138 -34.46 -0.80 12.65
C GLU A 138 -33.71 -1.87 13.47
N LYS A 139 -33.19 -1.46 14.64
CA LYS A 139 -32.62 -2.39 15.61
C LYS A 139 -33.73 -3.37 16.06
N PRO A 140 -33.48 -4.69 16.10
CA PRO A 140 -34.36 -5.59 16.82
C PRO A 140 -34.37 -5.21 18.30
N ALA A 141 -35.56 -5.05 18.86
CA ALA A 141 -35.77 -4.86 20.28
C ALA A 141 -35.17 -6.04 21.06
N ALA A 142 -34.39 -5.74 22.09
CA ALA A 142 -33.97 -6.73 23.07
C ALA A 142 -35.20 -7.21 23.84
N SER A 143 -35.53 -8.50 23.72
CA SER A 143 -36.47 -9.19 24.58
C SER A 143 -35.70 -10.02 25.61
N GLY A 144 -35.99 -9.78 26.90
CA GLY A 144 -35.71 -10.71 28.00
C GLY A 144 -34.42 -10.47 28.74
#